data_AF-A0A521DDT3-F1
#
_entry.id   AF-A0A521DDT3-F1
#
_cell.length_a   1.000
_cell.length_b   1.000
_cell.length_c   1.000
_cell.angle_alpha   90.00
_cell.angle_beta   90.00
_cell.angle_gamma   90.00
#
_symmetry.space_group_name_H-M   'P 1'
#
loop_
_entity.id
_entity.type
_entity.pdbx_description
1 polymer ?
#
loop_
_entity_poly.entity_id
_entity_poly.type
_entity_poly.pdbx_seq_one_letter_code
_entity_poly.pdbx_strand_id
1 'polypeptide(L)'
;MGMTGNELATLRRRAGLSQAVLAKRAGVSRQTISYWENKPALDGRVTTLAGIARAFDPPDRQRILNSRPGLGFVRLQVVGSISLANLRVFHAATALRSAVHAQMHRQDCGALTRRGMSCKLKSEPGKARCRLHGGLSTGPKTEEGKARIAEAQRRRWAKYRQQLGKPDKT
;
A
#
# COMPACT_ATOMS: atom_id res chain seq x y z
N MET A 1 -17.63 13.14 19.80
CA MET A 1 -18.58 12.24 19.10
C MET A 1 -18.42 12.44 17.60
N GLY A 2 -18.37 11.35 16.84
CA GLY A 2 -18.27 11.40 15.38
C GLY A 2 -19.60 11.73 14.71
N MET A 3 -19.56 12.13 13.44
CA MET A 3 -20.75 12.39 12.64
C MET A 3 -21.43 11.10 12.19
N THR A 4 -22.76 11.10 12.18
CA THR A 4 -23.60 9.98 11.74
C THR A 4 -23.86 10.01 10.24
N GLY A 5 -24.33 8.89 9.67
CA GLY A 5 -24.77 8.82 8.28
C GLY A 5 -25.96 9.74 7.98
N ASN A 6 -26.89 9.88 8.91
CA ASN A 6 -28.06 10.76 8.73
C ASN A 6 -27.66 12.24 8.67
N GLU A 7 -26.67 12.64 9.48
CA GLU A 7 -26.07 13.98 9.36
C GLU A 7 -25.41 14.17 7.98
N LEU A 8 -24.79 13.13 7.40
CA LEU A 8 -24.19 13.20 6.06
C LEU A 8 -25.27 13.37 4.99
N ALA A 9 -26.40 12.66 5.12
CA ALA A 9 -27.56 12.83 4.25
C ALA A 9 -28.13 14.25 4.35
N THR A 10 -28.11 14.83 5.55
CA THR A 10 -28.56 16.20 5.79
C THR A 10 -27.62 17.21 5.15
N LEU A 11 -26.30 17.06 5.30
CA LEU A 11 -25.32 17.90 4.60
C LEU A 11 -25.47 17.82 3.08
N ARG A 12 -25.60 16.59 2.54
CA ARG A 12 -25.80 16.38 1.11
C ARG A 12 -27.04 17.12 0.59
N ARG A 13 -28.17 16.99 1.29
CA ARG A 13 -29.43 17.67 0.92
C ARG A 13 -29.30 19.18 0.99
N ARG A 14 -28.67 19.72 2.03
CA ARG A 14 -28.42 21.17 2.16
C ARG A 14 -27.53 21.71 1.05
N ALA A 15 -26.57 20.92 0.58
CA ALA A 15 -25.72 21.25 -0.57
C ALA A 15 -26.43 21.08 -1.94
N GLY A 16 -27.72 20.74 -1.96
CA GLY A 16 -28.49 20.54 -3.19
C GLY A 16 -28.07 19.30 -4.00
N LEU A 17 -27.36 18.35 -3.39
CA LEU A 17 -26.82 17.19 -4.09
C LEU A 17 -27.78 15.99 -3.98
N SER A 18 -28.06 15.32 -5.09
CA SER A 18 -28.64 13.97 -5.05
C SER A 18 -27.58 12.94 -4.67
N GLN A 19 -27.98 11.75 -4.20
CA GLN A 19 -27.03 10.67 -3.91
C GLN A 19 -26.21 10.29 -5.15
N ALA A 20 -26.82 10.29 -6.34
CA ALA A 20 -26.15 9.99 -7.59
C ALA A 20 -25.11 11.05 -7.97
N VAL A 21 -25.43 12.34 -7.78
CA VAL A 21 -24.49 13.43 -8.05
C VAL A 21 -23.31 13.39 -7.08
N LEU A 22 -23.58 13.17 -5.78
CA LEU A 22 -22.51 13.02 -4.79
C LEU A 22 -21.60 11.83 -5.12
N ALA A 23 -22.20 10.69 -5.49
CA ALA A 23 -21.45 9.49 -5.87
C ALA A 23 -20.52 9.76 -7.06
N LYS A 24 -21.02 10.42 -8.11
CA LYS A 24 -20.24 10.81 -9.29
C LYS A 24 -19.07 11.73 -8.92
N ARG A 25 -19.30 12.75 -8.07
CA ARG A 25 -18.24 13.67 -7.60
C ARG A 25 -17.19 12.97 -6.74
N ALA A 26 -17.61 12.00 -5.94
CA ALA A 26 -16.74 11.26 -5.03
C ALA A 26 -16.00 10.07 -5.70
N GLY A 27 -16.36 9.71 -6.94
CA GLY A 27 -15.79 8.56 -7.65
C GLY A 27 -16.22 7.21 -7.07
N VAL A 28 -17.44 7.12 -6.52
CA VAL A 28 -17.99 5.91 -5.90
C VAL A 28 -19.39 5.59 -6.46
N SER A 29 -19.95 4.44 -6.11
CA SER A 29 -21.32 4.10 -6.54
C SER A 29 -22.38 4.81 -5.70
N ARG A 30 -23.58 5.00 -6.26
CA ARG A 30 -24.75 5.51 -5.52
C ARG A 30 -25.08 4.65 -4.30
N GLN A 31 -24.91 3.34 -4.42
CA GLN A 31 -25.10 2.40 -3.31
C GLN A 31 -24.09 2.64 -2.19
N THR A 32 -22.83 3.01 -2.51
CA THR A 32 -21.85 3.41 -1.49
C THR A 32 -22.35 4.62 -0.70
N ILE A 33 -22.86 5.67 -1.36
CA ILE A 33 -23.43 6.84 -0.65
C ILE A 33 -24.62 6.43 0.22
N SER A 34 -25.54 5.64 -0.32
CA SER A 34 -26.69 5.14 0.43
C SER A 34 -26.29 4.31 1.65
N TYR A 35 -25.28 3.44 1.52
CA TYR A 35 -24.74 2.68 2.62
C TYR A 35 -24.22 3.59 3.74
N TRP A 36 -23.45 4.61 3.39
CA TRP A 36 -22.88 5.55 4.37
C TRP A 36 -23.92 6.43 5.05
N GLU A 37 -24.94 6.86 4.32
CA GLU A 37 -26.03 7.68 4.89
C GLU A 37 -26.88 6.92 5.92
N ASN A 38 -26.86 5.59 5.88
CA ASN A 38 -27.59 4.74 6.84
C ASN A 38 -26.72 4.25 8.01
N LYS A 39 -25.45 4.62 8.07
CA LYS A 39 -24.56 4.18 9.15
C LYS A 39 -24.78 4.98 10.44
N PRO A 40 -24.70 4.34 11.61
CA PRO A 40 -24.74 5.04 12.89
C PRO A 40 -23.51 5.95 13.10
N ALA A 41 -22.38 5.65 12.44
CA ALA A 41 -21.17 6.48 12.47
C ALA A 41 -20.38 6.36 11.15
N LEU A 42 -19.67 7.43 10.76
CA LEU A 42 -18.76 7.42 9.61
C LEU A 42 -17.39 6.79 9.96
N ASP A 43 -17.35 5.48 10.19
CA ASP A 43 -16.20 4.73 10.72
C ASP A 43 -15.27 4.08 9.67
N GLY A 44 -15.75 3.73 8.48
CA GLY A 44 -14.97 2.98 7.46
C GLY A 44 -13.91 3.77 6.65
N ARG A 45 -13.38 3.16 5.56
CA ARG A 45 -12.10 3.51 4.90
C ARG A 45 -11.90 5.01 4.57
N VAL A 46 -10.69 5.51 4.87
CA VAL A 46 -10.24 6.91 4.68
C VAL A 46 -10.48 7.40 3.25
N THR A 47 -10.16 6.57 2.26
CA THR A 47 -10.20 6.95 0.85
C THR A 47 -11.62 7.27 0.37
N THR A 48 -12.60 6.49 0.81
CA THR A 48 -14.01 6.70 0.48
C THR A 48 -14.54 7.99 1.11
N LEU A 49 -14.28 8.20 2.40
CA LEU A 49 -14.73 9.41 3.11
C LEU A 49 -14.02 10.67 2.61
N ALA A 50 -12.73 10.59 2.26
CA ALA A 50 -12.00 11.70 1.64
C ALA A 50 -12.52 12.02 0.23
N GLY A 51 -12.94 11.01 -0.53
CA GLY A 51 -13.64 11.19 -1.81
C GLY A 51 -14.96 11.93 -1.63
N ILE A 52 -15.78 11.48 -0.67
CA ILE A 52 -17.07 12.12 -0.33
C ILE A 52 -16.85 13.56 0.13
N ALA A 53 -15.93 13.82 1.06
CA ALA A 53 -15.68 15.14 1.60
C ALA A 53 -15.23 16.15 0.53
N ARG A 54 -14.44 15.74 -0.47
CA ARG A 54 -14.00 16.61 -1.58
C ARG A 54 -15.16 17.15 -2.42
N ALA A 55 -16.33 16.52 -2.38
CA ALA A 55 -17.52 16.98 -3.10
C ALA A 55 -18.26 18.14 -2.41
N PHE A 56 -17.85 18.51 -1.18
CA PHE A 56 -18.44 19.58 -0.38
C PHE A 56 -17.48 20.77 -0.25
N ASP A 57 -18.04 21.94 0.05
CA ASP A 57 -17.28 23.17 0.35
C ASP A 57 -16.44 23.02 1.63
N PRO A 58 -15.40 23.86 1.83
CA PRO A 58 -14.47 23.74 2.95
C PRO A 58 -15.09 23.50 4.34
N PRO A 59 -16.16 24.19 4.79
CA PRO A 59 -16.72 23.96 6.12
C PRO A 59 -17.34 22.56 6.26
N ASP A 60 -18.10 22.10 5.27
CA ASP A 60 -18.79 20.81 5.31
C ASP A 60 -17.83 19.65 5.05
N ARG A 61 -16.88 19.85 4.13
CA ARG A 61 -15.73 18.98 3.93
C ARG A 61 -14.98 18.74 5.23
N GLN A 62 -14.70 19.81 5.97
CA GLN A 62 -13.96 19.69 7.23
C GLN A 62 -14.75 18.98 8.31
N ARG A 63 -16.07 19.22 8.39
CA ARG A 63 -16.96 18.51 9.32
C ARG A 63 -16.92 16.99 9.07
N ILE A 64 -17.05 16.56 7.80
CA ILE A 64 -16.99 15.15 7.40
C ILE A 64 -15.62 14.54 7.74
N LEU A 65 -14.52 15.26 7.48
CA LEU A 65 -13.17 14.76 7.77
C LEU A 65 -12.88 14.64 9.27
N ASN A 66 -13.44 15.54 10.10
CA ASN A 66 -13.28 15.53 11.56
C ASN A 66 -14.18 14.51 12.27
N SER A 67 -15.03 13.81 11.53
CA SER A 67 -16.09 12.96 12.07
C SER A 67 -15.63 11.61 12.62
N ARG A 68 -14.34 11.26 12.52
CA ARG A 68 -13.87 9.90 12.78
C ARG A 68 -13.33 9.73 14.20
N PRO A 69 -13.95 8.90 15.04
CA PRO A 69 -13.30 8.39 16.24
C PRO A 69 -12.27 7.34 15.81
N GLY A 70 -11.01 7.47 16.23
CA GLY A 70 -10.06 6.35 16.24
C GLY A 70 -9.20 6.09 15.01
N LEU A 71 -9.16 6.96 13.99
CA LEU A 71 -7.98 7.04 13.13
C LEU A 71 -7.24 8.33 13.44
N GLY A 72 -5.94 8.22 13.74
CA GLY A 72 -5.01 9.29 14.05
C GLY A 72 -4.80 10.36 12.97
N PHE A 73 -5.87 10.88 12.38
CA PHE A 73 -5.95 12.29 12.04
C PHE A 73 -6.28 13.06 13.32
N VAL A 74 -5.34 13.08 14.26
CA VAL A 74 -5.15 14.32 15.03
C VAL A 74 -4.90 15.36 13.95
N ARG A 75 -5.89 16.19 13.65
CA ARG A 75 -5.60 17.40 12.88
C ARG A 75 -4.65 18.17 13.78
N LEU A 76 -3.36 18.12 13.47
CA LEU A 76 -2.38 18.99 14.09
C LEU A 76 -2.83 20.40 13.69
N GLN A 77 -3.57 21.08 14.56
CA GLN A 77 -3.75 22.51 14.43
C GLN A 77 -2.38 23.10 14.76
N VAL A 78 -1.58 23.30 13.73
CA VAL A 78 -0.38 24.10 13.88
C VAL A 78 -0.87 25.53 14.05
N VAL A 79 -0.92 25.98 15.29
CA VAL A 79 -1.06 27.39 15.62
C VAL A 79 0.36 27.96 15.64
N GLY A 80 0.63 28.97 14.81
CA GLY A 80 1.95 29.57 14.64
C GLY A 80 2.80 28.93 13.52
N SER A 81 4.11 29.16 13.56
CA SER A 81 5.06 28.67 12.54
C SER A 81 5.58 27.27 12.85
N ILE A 82 5.59 26.37 11.85
CA ILE A 82 6.31 25.10 11.95
C ILE A 82 7.81 25.42 11.82
N SER A 83 8.59 25.14 12.85
CA SER A 83 10.05 25.25 12.75
C SER A 83 10.60 24.19 11.78
N LEU A 84 11.72 24.47 11.15
CA LEU A 84 12.42 23.50 10.30
C LEU A 84 12.76 22.21 11.07
N ALA A 85 13.01 22.30 12.38
CA ALA A 85 13.26 21.15 13.24
C ALA A 85 12.03 20.21 13.32
N ASN A 86 10.83 20.76 13.50
CA ASN A 86 9.60 19.97 13.56
C ASN A 86 9.32 19.27 12.23
N LEU A 87 9.56 19.96 11.11
CA LEU A 87 9.39 19.39 9.78
C LEU A 87 10.36 18.22 9.53
N ARG A 88 11.61 18.33 9.97
CA ARG A 88 12.61 17.26 9.89
C ARG A 88 12.17 16.00 10.65
N VAL A 89 11.67 16.16 11.88
CA VAL A 89 11.15 15.03 12.68
C VAL A 89 9.98 14.34 11.97
N PHE A 90 9.06 15.12 11.39
CA PHE A 90 7.93 14.58 10.65
C PHE A 90 8.37 13.79 9.40
N HIS A 91 9.31 14.33 8.63
CA HIS A 91 9.85 13.64 7.45
C HIS A 91 10.58 12.36 7.84
N ALA A 92 11.41 12.39 8.90
CA ALA A 92 12.09 11.20 9.41
C ALA A 92 11.09 10.12 9.82
N ALA A 93 10.04 10.47 10.58
CA ALA A 93 8.99 9.53 10.96
C ALA A 93 8.23 8.95 9.75
N THR A 94 8.01 9.76 8.71
CA THR A 94 7.34 9.32 7.47
C THR A 94 8.22 8.39 6.65
N ALA A 95 9.52 8.69 6.55
CA ALA A 95 10.50 7.82 5.90
C ALA A 95 10.58 6.45 6.60
N LEU A 96 10.64 6.43 7.94
CA LEU A 96 10.65 5.19 8.72
C LEU A 96 9.39 4.35 8.47
N ARG A 97 8.20 4.96 8.52
CA ARG A 97 6.93 4.24 8.21
C ARG A 97 6.94 3.67 6.79
N SER A 98 7.41 4.45 5.82
CA SER A 98 7.46 4.01 4.42
C SER A 98 8.44 2.86 4.24
N ALA A 99 9.59 2.89 4.92
CA ALA A 99 10.57 1.81 4.92
C ALA A 99 10.00 0.52 5.54
N VAL A 100 9.32 0.61 6.69
CA VAL A 100 8.64 -0.54 7.31
C VAL A 100 7.56 -1.10 6.37
N HIS A 101 6.76 -0.24 5.75
CA HIS A 101 5.75 -0.68 4.78
C HIS A 101 6.37 -1.39 3.57
N ALA A 102 7.47 -0.85 3.03
CA ALA A 102 8.20 -1.46 1.93
C ALA A 102 8.78 -2.84 2.30
N GLN A 103 9.27 -3.01 3.53
CA GLN A 103 9.74 -4.31 4.02
C GLN A 103 8.62 -5.34 4.15
N MET A 104 7.39 -4.92 4.44
CA MET A 104 6.24 -5.82 4.58
C MET A 104 5.49 -6.04 3.25
N HIS A 105 5.77 -5.25 2.23
CA HIS A 105 5.10 -5.34 0.94
C HIS A 105 5.42 -6.67 0.25
N ARG A 106 4.38 -7.31 -0.30
CA ARG A 106 4.49 -8.58 -1.03
C ARG A 106 4.00 -8.41 -2.46
N GLN A 107 4.89 -8.64 -3.42
CA GLN A 107 4.55 -8.67 -4.85
C GLN A 107 4.23 -10.10 -5.31
N ASP A 108 3.81 -10.26 -6.57
CA ASP A 108 3.70 -11.58 -7.19
C ASP A 108 5.10 -12.16 -7.41
N CYS A 109 5.24 -13.47 -7.17
CA CYS A 109 6.54 -14.14 -7.23
C CYS A 109 7.17 -14.13 -8.63
N GLY A 110 6.37 -14.25 -9.69
CA GLY A 110 6.82 -14.18 -11.08
C GLY A 110 7.72 -15.33 -11.58
N ALA A 111 8.21 -16.21 -10.70
CA ALA A 111 9.04 -17.35 -11.09
C ALA A 111 8.27 -18.35 -11.97
N LEU A 112 8.97 -19.00 -12.91
CA LEU A 112 8.35 -20.02 -13.77
C LEU A 112 8.06 -21.29 -12.97
N THR A 113 6.82 -21.74 -13.05
CA THR A 113 6.38 -23.03 -12.49
C THR A 113 6.84 -24.18 -13.39
N ARG A 114 6.74 -25.43 -12.91
CA ARG A 114 7.03 -26.63 -13.71
C ARG A 114 6.22 -26.73 -15.01
N ARG A 115 5.06 -26.05 -15.08
CA ARG A 115 4.20 -25.99 -16.28
C ARG A 115 4.58 -24.86 -17.25
N GLY A 116 5.66 -24.12 -16.99
CA GLY A 116 6.10 -23.00 -17.83
C GLY A 116 5.37 -21.68 -17.62
N MET A 117 4.37 -21.63 -16.73
CA MET A 117 3.60 -20.40 -16.43
C MET A 117 4.20 -19.63 -15.25
N SER A 118 4.01 -18.31 -15.19
CA SER A 118 4.45 -17.47 -14.08
C SER A 118 3.70 -17.76 -12.77
N CYS A 119 4.44 -17.77 -11.66
CA CYS A 119 3.89 -18.02 -10.33
C CYS A 119 3.09 -16.82 -9.84
N LYS A 120 1.80 -17.06 -9.55
CA LYS A 120 0.85 -16.06 -9.01
C LYS A 120 0.85 -15.96 -7.48
N LEU A 121 1.66 -16.76 -6.78
CA LEU A 121 1.74 -16.72 -5.33
C LEU A 121 2.49 -15.46 -4.88
N LYS A 122 2.07 -14.85 -3.76
CA LYS A 122 2.75 -13.67 -3.21
C LYS A 122 4.13 -14.02 -2.67
N SER A 123 5.06 -13.08 -2.80
CA SER A 123 6.40 -13.17 -2.25
C SER A 123 6.39 -13.19 -0.72
N GLU A 124 7.45 -13.72 -0.11
CA GLU A 124 7.64 -13.53 1.32
C GLU A 124 7.93 -12.04 1.61
N PRO A 125 7.56 -11.52 2.79
CA PRO A 125 7.82 -10.13 3.16
C PRO A 125 9.29 -9.74 2.95
N GLY A 126 9.53 -8.65 2.22
CA GLY A 126 10.87 -8.14 1.93
C GLY A 126 11.69 -9.00 0.96
N LYS A 127 11.06 -9.99 0.29
CA LYS A 127 11.71 -10.88 -0.68
C LYS A 127 11.05 -10.78 -2.04
N ALA A 128 11.79 -11.12 -3.10
CA ALA A 128 11.30 -11.12 -4.47
C ALA A 128 10.38 -12.32 -4.80
N ARG A 129 10.52 -13.46 -4.09
CA ARG A 129 9.88 -14.73 -4.44
C ARG A 129 9.07 -15.31 -3.28
N CYS A 130 8.15 -16.23 -3.59
CA CYS A 130 7.33 -16.93 -2.60
C CYS A 130 8.08 -18.10 -1.96
N ARG A 131 7.53 -18.69 -0.89
CA ARG A 131 8.11 -19.87 -0.22
C ARG A 131 8.51 -21.01 -1.16
N LEU A 132 7.72 -21.28 -2.19
CA LEU A 132 7.94 -22.41 -3.11
C LEU A 132 9.07 -22.17 -4.12
N HIS A 133 9.40 -20.89 -4.37
CA HIS A 133 10.42 -20.50 -5.34
C HIS A 133 11.62 -19.81 -4.67
N GLY A 134 11.88 -20.17 -3.41
CA GLY A 134 13.08 -19.75 -2.68
C GLY A 134 12.93 -18.52 -1.80
N GLY A 135 11.71 -18.02 -1.60
CA GLY A 135 11.45 -16.88 -0.70
C GLY A 135 11.88 -17.12 0.76
N LEU A 136 11.87 -18.38 1.21
CA LEU A 136 12.35 -18.80 2.53
C LEU A 136 13.82 -19.26 2.52
N SER A 137 14.47 -19.32 1.35
CA SER A 137 15.85 -19.77 1.27
C SER A 137 16.78 -18.68 1.80
N THR A 138 17.64 -19.04 2.75
CA THR A 138 18.64 -18.14 3.33
C THR A 138 20.03 -18.30 2.71
N GLY A 139 20.18 -19.18 1.72
CA GLY A 139 21.47 -19.54 1.12
C GLY A 139 22.37 -20.35 2.06
N PRO A 140 23.54 -20.80 1.58
CA PRO A 140 24.54 -21.46 2.42
C PRO A 140 25.17 -20.44 3.39
N LYS A 141 25.28 -20.82 4.66
CA LYS A 141 25.87 -19.97 5.70
C LYS A 141 27.35 -20.24 5.96
N THR A 142 27.85 -21.42 5.60
CA THR A 142 29.25 -21.82 5.81
C THR A 142 30.10 -21.55 4.57
N GLU A 143 31.41 -21.40 4.75
CA GLU A 143 32.35 -21.16 3.65
C GLU A 143 32.43 -22.36 2.71
N GLU A 144 32.40 -23.60 3.23
CA GLU A 144 32.39 -24.81 2.41
C GLU A 144 31.10 -24.89 1.57
N GLY A 145 29.96 -24.49 2.16
CA GLY A 145 28.68 -24.43 1.47
C GLY A 145 28.68 -23.39 0.35
N LYS A 146 29.25 -22.22 0.59
CA LYS A 146 29.42 -21.17 -0.43
C LYS A 146 30.36 -21.64 -1.55
N ALA A 147 31.49 -22.25 -1.21
CA ALA A 147 32.46 -22.78 -2.17
C ALA A 147 31.82 -23.84 -3.10
N ARG A 148 31.03 -24.75 -2.53
CA ARG A 148 30.30 -25.78 -3.29
C ARG A 148 29.33 -25.18 -4.30
N ILE A 149 28.55 -24.17 -3.91
CA ILE A 149 27.62 -23.50 -4.83
C ILE A 149 28.39 -22.72 -5.91
N ALA A 150 29.46 -22.01 -5.54
CA ALA A 150 30.29 -21.27 -6.48
C ALA A 150 30.91 -22.19 -7.54
N GLU A 151 31.44 -23.35 -7.14
CA GLU A 151 31.97 -24.34 -8.06
C GLU A 151 30.88 -24.91 -8.98
N ALA A 152 29.71 -25.28 -8.43
CA ALA A 152 28.59 -25.76 -9.23
C ALA A 152 28.14 -24.72 -10.27
N GLN A 153 28.18 -23.43 -9.93
CA GLN A 153 27.86 -22.36 -10.87
C GLN A 153 28.93 -22.23 -11.96
N ARG A 154 30.23 -22.26 -11.62
CA ARG A 154 31.34 -22.25 -12.57
C ARG A 154 31.21 -23.38 -13.60
N ARG A 155 30.97 -24.61 -13.12
CA ARG A 155 30.76 -25.79 -13.98
C ARG A 155 29.58 -25.62 -14.95
N ARG A 156 28.47 -25.05 -14.47
CA ARG A 156 27.27 -24.79 -15.29
C ARG A 156 27.55 -23.79 -16.41
N TRP A 157 28.25 -22.69 -16.10
CA TRP A 157 28.61 -21.67 -17.08
C TRP A 157 29.65 -22.13 -18.09
N ALA A 158 30.62 -22.96 -17.69
CA ALA A 158 31.56 -23.58 -18.61
C ALA A 158 30.84 -24.42 -19.68
N LYS A 159 29.89 -25.28 -19.26
CA LYS A 159 29.06 -26.07 -20.19
C LYS A 159 28.24 -25.20 -21.15
N TYR A 160 27.60 -24.15 -20.63
CA TYR A 160 26.82 -23.22 -21.46
C TYR A 160 27.68 -22.49 -22.50
N ARG A 161 28.90 -22.07 -22.12
CA ARG A 161 29.83 -21.42 -23.05
C ARG A 161 30.33 -22.37 -24.15
N GLN A 162 30.63 -23.61 -23.80
CA GLN A 162 30.95 -24.65 -24.79
C GLN A 162 29.80 -24.86 -25.78
N GLN A 163 28.55 -24.91 -25.30
CA GLN A 163 27.37 -25.01 -26.17
C GLN A 163 27.18 -23.81 -27.11
N LEU A 164 27.62 -22.62 -26.70
CA LEU A 164 27.59 -21.40 -27.51
C LEU A 164 28.84 -21.18 -28.37
N GLY A 165 29.83 -22.09 -28.32
CA GLY A 165 31.08 -21.96 -29.07
C GLY A 165 31.96 -20.76 -28.64
N LYS A 166 31.76 -20.19 -27.45
CA LYS A 166 32.56 -19.07 -26.93
C LYS A 166 33.67 -19.61 -26.02
N PRO A 167 34.95 -19.22 -26.21
CA PRO A 167 36.04 -19.69 -25.37
C PRO A 167 35.89 -19.19 -23.93
N ASP A 168 36.46 -19.94 -22.99
CA ASP A 168 36.51 -19.56 -21.59
C ASP A 168 37.40 -18.31 -21.44
N LYS A 169 36.93 -17.31 -20.70
CA LYS A 169 37.74 -16.14 -20.37
C LYS A 169 38.52 -16.49 -19.10
N THR A 170 39.76 -16.89 -19.29
CA THR A 170 40.80 -16.99 -18.25
C THR A 170 40.95 -15.66 -17.52
#